data_AF-A0A6G4XB58-F1
#
_entry.id   AF-A0A6G4XB58-F1
#
_cell.length_a   1.000
_cell.length_b   1.000
_cell.length_c   1.000
_cell.angle_alpha   90.00
_cell.angle_beta   90.00
_cell.angle_gamma   90.00
#
_symmetry.space_group_name_H-M   'P 1'
#
loop_
_entity.id
_entity.type
_entity.pdbx_description
1 polymer ?
#
loop_
_entity_poly.entity_id
_entity_poly.type
_entity_poly.pdbx_seq_one_letter_code
_entity_poly.pdbx_strand_id
1 'polypeptide(L)'
;MAVAVLTLATGCIWQQQTLSRADIVGTWTEGDTGTGTLFFKDDGTVVVTDLAVFSNEVDNVVKVSECSGTGKWWVSDDKEDKTLGINVCEGNPWEFGGSKEHPKMRALVGDPSYGKYQTLSRK
;
A
#
# COMPACT_ATOMS: atom_id res chain seq x y z
N MET A 1 -40.42 -18.32 -19.26
CA MET A 1 -39.51 -17.16 -19.38
C MET A 1 -38.33 -17.44 -18.46
N ALA A 2 -37.14 -17.66 -19.00
CA ALA A 2 -35.94 -17.97 -18.22
C ALA A 2 -35.36 -16.66 -17.67
N VAL A 3 -35.26 -16.54 -16.35
CA VAL A 3 -34.57 -15.42 -15.69
C VAL A 3 -33.09 -15.75 -15.72
N ALA A 4 -32.35 -15.11 -16.63
CA ALA A 4 -30.90 -15.14 -16.60
C ALA A 4 -30.43 -14.32 -15.39
N VAL A 5 -29.96 -15.00 -14.34
CA VAL A 5 -29.25 -14.35 -13.25
C VAL A 5 -27.84 -14.04 -13.75
N LEU A 6 -27.59 -12.78 -14.09
CA LEU A 6 -26.24 -12.27 -14.32
C LEU A 6 -25.53 -12.19 -12.97
N THR A 7 -24.76 -13.21 -12.61
CA THR A 7 -23.78 -13.09 -11.54
C THR A 7 -22.65 -12.19 -12.04
N LEU A 8 -22.69 -10.91 -11.66
CA LEU A 8 -21.54 -10.02 -11.79
C LEU A 8 -20.45 -10.59 -10.87
N ALA A 9 -19.42 -11.18 -11.46
CA ALA A 9 -18.18 -11.44 -10.75
C ALA A 9 -17.64 -10.08 -10.32
N THR A 10 -17.83 -9.72 -9.05
CA THR A 10 -17.18 -8.57 -8.44
C THR A 10 -15.70 -8.90 -8.33
N GLY A 11 -14.96 -8.74 -9.43
CA GLY A 11 -13.54 -8.45 -9.29
C GLY A 11 -13.47 -7.26 -8.35
N CYS A 12 -12.87 -7.43 -7.17
CA CYS A 12 -12.78 -6.37 -6.18
C CYS A 12 -12.05 -5.17 -6.81
N ILE A 13 -12.82 -4.22 -7.34
CA ILE A 13 -12.27 -2.96 -7.86
C ILE A 13 -11.64 -2.27 -6.66
N TRP A 14 -10.37 -1.88 -6.80
CA TRP A 14 -9.73 -1.06 -5.78
C TRP A 14 -10.49 0.26 -5.67
N GLN A 15 -11.13 0.47 -4.53
CA GLN A 15 -11.78 1.73 -4.22
C GLN A 15 -10.77 2.61 -3.51
N GLN A 16 -10.13 3.51 -4.26
CA GLN A 16 -9.21 4.49 -3.69
C GLN A 16 -9.92 5.31 -2.62
N GLN A 17 -9.25 5.53 -1.49
CA GLN A 17 -9.74 6.32 -0.37
C GLN A 17 -8.74 7.43 -0.07
N THR A 18 -9.23 8.51 0.54
CA THR A 18 -8.36 9.47 1.21
C THR A 18 -8.48 9.24 2.71
N LEU A 19 -7.36 9.03 3.37
CA LEU A 19 -7.31 8.95 4.82
C LEU A 19 -6.86 10.29 5.40
N SER A 20 -7.41 10.65 6.57
CA SER A 20 -6.87 11.78 7.32
C SER A 20 -5.50 11.40 7.89
N ARG A 21 -4.69 12.40 8.25
CA ARG A 21 -3.41 12.17 8.92
C ARG A 21 -3.56 11.29 10.17
N ALA A 22 -4.64 11.49 10.93
CA ALA A 22 -4.93 10.71 12.14
C ALA A 22 -5.29 9.24 11.83
N ASP A 23 -5.94 8.98 10.69
CA ASP A 23 -6.30 7.62 10.28
C ASP A 23 -5.09 6.83 9.76
N ILE A 24 -4.06 7.52 9.28
CA ILE A 24 -2.79 6.92 8.82
C ILE A 24 -1.92 6.48 9.99
N VAL A 25 -1.93 7.24 11.10
CA VAL A 25 -1.14 6.95 12.30
C VAL A 25 -1.47 5.56 12.84
N GLY A 26 -0.42 4.81 13.20
CA GLY A 26 -0.53 3.44 13.66
C GLY A 26 0.38 2.48 12.89
N THR A 27 0.18 1.18 13.15
CA THR A 27 0.97 0.12 12.54
C THR A 27 0.24 -0.47 11.34
N TRP A 28 0.97 -0.59 10.24
CA TRP A 28 0.56 -1.26 9.01
C TRP A 28 1.46 -2.46 8.80
N THR A 29 0.86 -3.58 8.42
CA THR A 29 1.56 -4.86 8.25
C THR A 29 1.37 -5.37 6.84
N GLU A 30 2.42 -5.96 6.29
CA GLU A 30 2.30 -6.69 5.02
C GLU A 30 1.25 -7.79 5.13
N GLY A 31 0.51 -7.98 4.03
CA GLY A 31 -0.35 -9.15 3.87
C GLY A 31 0.47 -10.40 3.55
N ASP A 32 -0.06 -11.25 2.68
CA ASP A 32 0.51 -12.57 2.37
C ASP A 32 1.96 -12.56 1.81
N THR A 33 2.47 -11.38 1.43
CA THR A 33 3.77 -11.20 0.80
C THR A 33 4.94 -11.04 1.77
N GLY A 34 4.70 -10.89 3.07
CA GLY A 34 5.78 -10.73 4.05
C GLY A 34 5.34 -10.43 5.48
N THR A 35 6.31 -10.12 6.32
CA THR A 35 6.13 -9.79 7.74
C THR A 35 6.47 -8.34 8.07
N GLY A 36 6.75 -7.54 7.04
CA GLY A 36 7.20 -6.17 7.19
C GLY A 36 6.14 -5.27 7.81
N THR A 37 6.61 -4.23 8.49
CA THR A 37 5.74 -3.27 9.18
C THR A 37 6.16 -1.83 8.92
N LEU A 38 5.18 -0.93 8.82
CA LEU A 38 5.37 0.50 8.92
C LEU A 38 4.59 1.03 10.12
N PHE A 39 5.29 1.73 11.01
CA PHE A 39 4.69 2.43 12.13
C PHE A 39 4.77 3.94 11.91
N PHE A 40 3.64 4.53 11.54
CA PHE A 40 3.51 5.98 11.37
C PHE A 40 3.16 6.64 12.69
N LYS A 41 3.99 7.59 13.12
CA LYS A 41 3.75 8.45 14.28
C LYS A 41 3.10 9.76 13.83
N ASP A 42 2.33 10.36 14.72
CA ASP A 42 1.64 11.64 14.49
C ASP A 42 2.60 12.81 14.21
N ASP A 43 3.78 12.78 14.84
CA ASP A 43 4.89 13.72 14.66
C ASP A 43 5.56 13.69 13.27
N GLY A 44 5.08 12.84 12.35
CA GLY A 44 5.62 12.71 11.01
C GLY A 44 6.81 11.76 10.89
N THR A 45 7.15 11.03 11.95
CA THR A 45 8.15 9.97 11.93
C THR A 45 7.53 8.65 11.46
N VAL A 46 8.26 7.89 10.66
CA VAL A 46 7.91 6.50 10.30
C VAL A 46 9.04 5.58 10.72
N VAL A 47 8.68 4.44 11.32
CA VAL A 47 9.61 3.34 11.61
C VAL A 47 9.24 2.18 10.72
N VAL A 48 10.21 1.69 9.95
CA VAL A 48 10.05 0.57 9.01
C VAL A 48 10.83 -0.61 9.55
N THR A 49 10.21 -1.79 9.57
CA THR A 49 10.84 -3.05 9.96
C THR A 49 10.56 -4.10 8.91
N ASP A 50 11.61 -4.68 8.34
CA ASP A 50 11.62 -5.82 7.42
C ASP A 50 10.64 -5.70 6.25
N LEU A 51 10.45 -4.48 5.73
CA LEU A 51 9.57 -4.21 4.60
C LEU A 51 10.13 -4.87 3.35
N ALA A 52 9.33 -5.68 2.66
CA ALA A 52 9.79 -6.36 1.46
C ALA A 52 10.13 -5.36 0.36
N VAL A 53 11.27 -5.59 -0.30
CA VAL A 53 11.70 -4.86 -1.50
C VAL A 53 11.63 -5.82 -2.67
N PHE A 54 11.05 -5.37 -3.78
CA PHE A 54 10.78 -6.18 -4.97
C PHE A 54 11.64 -5.74 -6.14
N SER A 55 12.05 -6.70 -6.98
CA SER A 55 12.75 -6.40 -8.24
C SER A 55 11.85 -5.63 -9.20
N ASN A 56 12.45 -4.66 -9.90
CA ASN A 56 11.85 -3.92 -11.01
C ASN A 56 12.21 -4.50 -12.40
N GLU A 57 13.00 -5.57 -12.49
CA GLU A 57 13.63 -5.99 -13.74
C GLU A 57 12.89 -7.08 -14.55
N VAL A 58 11.75 -7.63 -14.10
CA VAL A 58 11.12 -8.76 -14.81
C VAL A 58 9.60 -8.86 -14.61
N ASP A 59 8.91 -9.49 -15.56
CA ASP A 59 7.51 -9.97 -15.51
C ASP A 59 7.15 -10.73 -14.21
N ASN A 60 8.18 -11.30 -13.57
CA ASN A 60 8.10 -12.00 -12.30
C ASN A 60 8.60 -11.11 -11.15
N VAL A 61 7.65 -10.39 -10.53
CA VAL A 61 7.87 -9.69 -9.26
C VAL A 61 8.29 -10.68 -8.19
N VAL A 62 9.56 -10.63 -7.82
CA VAL A 62 10.17 -11.41 -6.74
C VAL A 62 10.70 -10.46 -5.67
N LYS A 63 10.49 -10.84 -4.40
CA LYS A 63 11.14 -10.18 -3.27
C LYS A 63 12.65 -10.41 -3.38
N VAL A 64 13.43 -9.35 -3.33
CA VAL A 64 14.89 -9.39 -3.47
C VAL A 64 15.61 -9.07 -2.16
N SER A 65 14.98 -8.32 -1.27
CA SER A 65 15.54 -7.96 0.03
C SER A 65 14.45 -7.49 0.98
N GLU A 66 14.88 -7.05 2.16
CA GLU A 66 14.08 -6.38 3.17
C GLU A 66 14.76 -5.07 3.55
N CYS A 67 13.96 -4.08 3.94
CA CYS A 67 14.45 -2.80 4.41
C CYS A 67 13.87 -2.44 5.79
N SER A 68 14.75 -1.91 6.64
CA SER A 68 14.44 -1.45 7.99
C SER A 68 15.08 -0.07 8.21
N GLY A 69 14.43 0.80 8.97
CA GLY A 69 14.96 2.11 9.26
C GLY A 69 13.96 3.06 9.91
N THR A 70 14.39 4.30 10.13
CA THR A 70 13.53 5.39 10.61
C THR A 70 13.66 6.58 9.67
N GLY A 71 12.52 7.20 9.35
CA GLY A 71 12.46 8.35 8.46
C GLY A 71 11.27 9.24 8.77
N LYS A 72 10.86 9.99 7.77
CA LYS A 72 9.72 10.91 7.78
C LYS A 72 8.70 10.51 6.74
N TRP A 73 7.45 10.86 7.00
CA TRP A 73 6.33 10.62 6.11
C TRP A 73 5.48 11.88 5.90
N TRP A 74 4.84 11.95 4.73
CA TRP A 74 3.97 13.05 4.33
C TRP A 74 2.86 12.54 3.40
N VAL A 75 1.77 13.30 3.31
CA VAL A 75 0.72 13.08 2.30
C VAL A 75 0.87 14.17 1.26
N SER A 76 0.84 13.83 -0.02
CA SER A 76 0.83 14.84 -1.09
C SER A 76 -0.46 15.66 -1.03
N ASP A 77 -0.32 16.97 -1.21
CA ASP A 77 -1.47 17.90 -1.28
C ASP A 77 -2.07 17.98 -2.70
N ASP A 78 -1.47 17.29 -3.67
CA ASP A 78 -1.98 17.23 -5.03
C ASP A 78 -3.36 16.56 -5.05
N LYS A 79 -4.34 17.29 -5.60
CA LYS A 79 -5.75 16.91 -5.57
C LYS A 79 -6.06 15.68 -6.42
N GLU A 80 -5.20 15.37 -7.39
CA GLU A 80 -5.39 14.26 -8.33
C GLU A 80 -4.81 12.96 -7.78
N ASP A 81 -3.70 13.01 -7.03
CA ASP A 81 -3.01 11.83 -6.49
C ASP A 81 -2.57 12.04 -5.03
N LYS A 82 -3.53 12.01 -4.10
CA LYS A 82 -3.25 12.00 -2.65
C LYS A 82 -2.58 10.69 -2.26
N THR A 83 -1.25 10.70 -2.28
CA THR A 83 -0.39 9.58 -1.97
C THR A 83 0.40 9.84 -0.71
N LEU A 84 0.86 8.77 -0.07
CA LEU A 84 1.71 8.80 1.11
C LEU A 84 3.16 8.56 0.70
N GLY A 85 4.03 9.53 0.98
CA GLY A 85 5.46 9.41 0.80
C GLY A 85 6.18 9.05 2.10
N ILE A 86 7.27 8.30 1.98
CA ILE A 86 8.26 8.05 3.04
C ILE A 86 9.66 8.32 2.47
N ASN A 87 10.59 8.81 3.29
CA ASN A 87 11.98 9.03 2.86
C ASN A 87 12.97 7.99 3.41
N VAL A 88 12.44 6.85 3.86
CA VAL A 88 13.21 5.70 4.35
C VAL A 88 12.70 4.48 3.65
N CYS A 89 13.63 3.60 3.25
CA CYS A 89 13.39 2.52 2.30
C CYS A 89 12.92 3.06 0.95
N GLU A 90 13.71 2.84 -0.11
CA GLU A 90 13.26 3.22 -1.45
C GLU A 90 11.91 2.56 -1.74
N GLY A 91 10.92 3.38 -2.11
CA GLY A 91 9.56 2.92 -2.31
C GLY A 91 8.74 3.95 -3.08
N ASN A 92 7.86 3.45 -3.95
CA ASN A 92 6.88 4.25 -4.66
C ASN A 92 5.88 4.87 -3.68
N PRO A 93 5.27 6.02 -4.03
CA PRO A 93 4.23 6.60 -3.22
C PRO A 93 3.11 5.58 -2.95
N TRP A 94 2.65 5.53 -1.70
CA TRP A 94 1.60 4.63 -1.27
C TRP A 94 0.22 5.23 -1.55
N GLU A 95 -0.69 4.41 -2.06
CA GLU A 95 -2.10 4.75 -2.24
C GLU A 95 -2.94 4.14 -1.14
N PHE A 96 -3.99 4.83 -0.69
CA PHE A 96 -4.97 4.28 0.25
C PHE A 96 -6.22 3.76 -0.45
N GLY A 97 -6.82 2.72 0.12
CA GLY A 97 -8.07 2.14 -0.31
C GLY A 97 -8.67 1.22 0.74
N GLY A 98 -9.52 0.30 0.32
CA GLY A 98 -10.31 -0.53 1.23
C GLY A 98 -11.53 0.23 1.79
N SER A 99 -12.05 -0.23 2.92
CA SER A 99 -13.15 0.45 3.63
C SER A 99 -12.61 1.33 4.76
N LYS A 100 -13.46 2.17 5.34
CA LYS A 100 -13.09 2.96 6.53
C LYS A 100 -12.75 2.07 7.73
N GLU A 101 -13.46 0.95 7.85
CA GLU A 101 -13.30 -0.03 8.92
C GLU A 101 -12.06 -0.92 8.71
N HIS A 102 -11.72 -1.20 7.45
CA HIS A 102 -10.59 -2.03 7.05
C HIS A 102 -9.74 -1.33 5.99
N PRO A 103 -9.03 -0.25 6.37
CA PRO A 103 -8.24 0.50 5.43
C PRO A 103 -7.02 -0.31 5.00
N LYS A 104 -6.65 -0.16 3.73
CA LYS A 104 -5.47 -0.77 3.11
C LYS A 104 -4.63 0.32 2.47
N MET A 105 -3.34 0.07 2.36
CA MET A 105 -2.46 0.85 1.50
C MET A 105 -1.70 -0.06 0.56
N ARG A 106 -1.36 0.45 -0.62
CA ARG A 106 -0.61 -0.31 -1.61
C ARG A 106 0.43 0.55 -2.33
N ALA A 107 1.54 -0.07 -2.71
CA ALA A 107 2.55 0.53 -3.56
C ALA A 107 2.74 -0.36 -4.79
N LEU A 108 2.88 0.25 -5.95
CA LEU A 108 3.19 -0.46 -7.19
C LEU A 108 4.59 -1.08 -7.09
N VAL A 109 4.71 -2.34 -7.50
CA VAL A 109 5.96 -3.10 -7.50
C VAL A 109 6.20 -3.76 -8.85
N GLY A 110 7.46 -3.82 -9.27
CA GLY A 110 7.82 -4.35 -10.58
C GLY A 110 7.51 -3.40 -11.73
N ASP A 111 7.36 -3.96 -12.94
CA ASP A 111 6.96 -3.20 -14.13
C ASP A 111 5.48 -2.75 -14.02
N PRO A 112 5.20 -1.45 -14.14
CA PRO A 112 3.85 -0.88 -14.07
C PRO A 112 2.82 -1.51 -15.00
N SER A 113 3.26 -2.02 -16.16
CA SER A 113 2.41 -2.61 -17.20
C SER A 113 1.67 -3.85 -16.70
N TYR A 114 2.19 -4.52 -15.66
CA TYR A 114 1.55 -5.69 -15.06
C TYR A 114 0.68 -5.37 -13.83
N GLY A 115 0.73 -4.13 -13.32
CA GLY A 115 -0.13 -3.68 -12.22
C GLY A 115 -0.02 -4.55 -10.96
N LYS A 116 1.19 -4.95 -10.56
CA LYS A 116 1.39 -5.71 -9.31
C LYS A 116 1.62 -4.75 -8.14
N TYR A 117 1.04 -5.09 -6.99
CA TYR A 117 1.06 -4.24 -5.81
C TYR A 117 1.52 -4.99 -4.57
N GLN A 118 2.41 -4.36 -3.81
CA GLN A 118 2.60 -4.69 -2.41
C GLN A 118 1.45 -4.05 -1.63
N THR A 119 0.76 -4.82 -0.79
CA THR A 119 -0.40 -4.33 -0.02
C THR A 119 -0.17 -4.53 1.47
N LEU A 120 -0.44 -3.47 2.22
CA LEU A 120 -0.41 -3.47 3.67
C LEU A 120 -1.80 -3.18 4.24
N SER A 121 -2.11 -3.85 5.34
CA SER A 121 -3.35 -3.64 6.09
C SER A 121 -3.03 -3.03 7.43
N ARG A 122 -3.97 -2.26 7.97
CA ARG A 122 -3.84 -1.77 9.34
C ARG A 122 -3.97 -2.92 10.33
N LYS A 123 -3.09 -2.94 11.33
CA LYS A 123 -3.13 -3.92 12.44
C LYS A 123 -4.29 -3.64 13.39
#